data_AF-A0A5J4U5T8-F1
#
_entry.id   AF-A0A5J4U5T8-F1
#
_cell.length_a   1.000
_cell.length_b   1.000
_cell.length_c   1.000
_cell.angle_alpha   90.00
_cell.angle_beta   90.00
_cell.angle_gamma   90.00
#
_symmetry.space_group_name_H-M   'P 1'
#
loop_
_entity.id
_entity.type
_entity.pdbx_description
1 polymer ?
#
loop_
_entity_poly.entity_id
_entity_poly.type
_entity_poly.pdbx_seq_one_letter_code
_entity_poly.pdbx_strand_id
1 'polypeptide(L)'
;MAGNIKQFVVNNEMYDLLNNTDDSEETFKEIHRSIPQIKDHAKDIAFMKRLLHLIIIGYTLRKTEMTEIVNSTSLSDTLLQILQQLSTNEENEQAIISAILCSIGAMGRIKQMAFLARKEGRPCGGDFIIWGD
;
A
#
# COMPACT_ATOMS: atom_id res chain seq x y z
N MET A 1 -32.23 -33.02 -3.96
CA MET A 1 -31.17 -32.66 -4.92
C MET A 1 -31.27 -31.17 -5.20
N ALA A 2 -30.12 -30.52 -5.38
CA ALA A 2 -29.87 -29.07 -5.50
C ALA A 2 -30.12 -28.28 -4.19
N GLY A 3 -29.18 -27.53 -3.62
CA GLY A 3 -27.86 -27.09 -4.08
C GLY A 3 -27.67 -25.63 -3.65
N ASN A 4 -26.48 -25.31 -3.13
CA ASN A 4 -25.93 -23.97 -2.87
C ASN A 4 -26.46 -23.14 -1.68
N ILE A 5 -25.83 -23.36 -0.52
CA ILE A 5 -25.50 -22.28 0.42
C ILE A 5 -23.97 -22.24 0.54
N LYS A 6 -23.30 -21.55 -0.39
CA LYS A 6 -21.86 -21.25 -0.33
C LYS A 6 -21.63 -19.75 -0.58
N GLN A 7 -22.37 -18.91 0.13
CA GLN A 7 -22.18 -17.46 0.05
C GLN A 7 -22.19 -16.77 1.41
N PHE A 8 -21.94 -17.52 2.49
CA PHE A 8 -22.08 -17.02 3.86
C PHE A 8 -20.81 -17.09 4.71
N VAL A 9 -19.64 -17.35 4.11
CA VAL A 9 -18.40 -17.50 4.89
C VAL A 9 -17.44 -16.32 4.70
N VAL A 10 -17.51 -15.58 3.60
CA VAL A 10 -16.54 -14.49 3.32
C VAL A 10 -16.90 -13.17 4.01
N ASN A 11 -18.16 -12.99 4.44
CA ASN A 11 -18.58 -11.74 5.09
C ASN A 11 -18.38 -11.72 6.60
N ASN A 12 -18.25 -12.87 7.29
CA ASN A 12 -18.09 -12.86 8.75
C ASN A 12 -16.67 -12.49 9.19
N GLU A 13 -15.63 -12.91 8.46
CA GLU A 13 -14.24 -12.61 8.85
C GLU A 13 -13.91 -11.11 8.74
N MET A 14 -14.55 -10.40 7.81
CA MET A 14 -14.42 -8.94 7.68
C MET A 14 -15.24 -8.16 8.73
N TYR A 15 -16.34 -8.74 9.24
CA TYR A 15 -17.16 -8.10 10.27
C TYR A 15 -16.60 -8.29 11.68
N ASP A 16 -15.90 -9.40 11.94
CA ASP A 16 -15.29 -9.65 13.25
C ASP A 16 -14.10 -8.70 13.53
N LEU A 17 -13.43 -8.18 12.50
CA LEU A 17 -12.40 -7.13 12.61
C LEU A 17 -12.98 -5.72 12.88
N LEU A 18 -14.28 -5.51 12.70
CA LEU A 18 -14.93 -4.18 12.81
C LEU A 18 -15.44 -3.85 14.23
N ASN A 19 -15.40 -4.80 15.17
CA ASN A 19 -16.09 -4.67 16.47
C ASN A 19 -15.20 -4.38 17.68
N ASN A 20 -13.89 -4.20 17.53
CA ASN A 20 -13.00 -3.85 18.64
C ASN A 20 -12.26 -2.53 18.35
N THR A 21 -12.63 -1.48 19.08
CA THR A 21 -11.87 -0.23 19.14
C THR A 21 -10.39 -0.46 19.51
N ASP A 22 -10.09 -1.49 20.29
CA ASP A 22 -8.73 -1.85 20.72
C ASP A 22 -7.87 -2.36 19.53
N ASP A 23 -8.46 -3.19 18.66
CA ASP A 23 -7.80 -3.73 17.46
C ASP A 23 -7.52 -2.61 16.43
N SER A 24 -8.43 -1.62 16.37
CA SER A 24 -8.22 -0.43 15.54
C SER A 24 -7.07 0.42 16.07
N GLU A 25 -6.88 0.53 17.37
CA GLU A 25 -5.82 1.35 17.96
C GLU A 25 -4.44 0.69 17.82
N GLU A 26 -4.36 -0.63 18.00
CA GLU A 26 -3.12 -1.36 17.75
C GLU A 26 -2.70 -1.29 16.27
N THR A 27 -3.66 -1.32 15.34
CA THR A 27 -3.38 -1.13 13.91
C THR A 27 -2.66 0.20 13.64
N PHE A 28 -3.15 1.30 14.22
CA PHE A 28 -2.57 2.63 13.99
C PHE A 28 -1.22 2.79 14.67
N LYS A 29 -1.05 2.24 15.88
CA LYS A 29 0.28 2.13 16.53
C LYS A 29 1.27 1.35 15.67
N GLU A 30 0.82 0.26 15.06
CA GLU A 30 1.66 -0.55 14.19
C GLU A 30 2.06 0.22 12.92
N ILE A 31 1.13 0.93 12.27
CA ILE A 31 1.42 1.81 11.13
C ILE A 31 2.48 2.85 11.51
N HIS A 32 2.32 3.53 12.65
CA HIS A 32 3.28 4.51 13.14
C HIS A 32 4.67 3.91 13.42
N ARG A 33 4.74 2.65 13.87
CA ARG A 33 6.01 1.94 14.06
C ARG A 33 6.64 1.50 12.74
N SER A 34 5.83 1.13 11.75
CA SER A 34 6.32 0.63 10.45
C SER A 34 6.82 1.76 9.54
N ILE A 35 6.17 2.93 9.50
CA ILE A 35 6.55 4.01 8.56
C ILE A 35 8.04 4.40 8.65
N PRO A 36 8.64 4.60 9.84
CA PRO A 36 10.07 4.93 9.95
C PRO A 36 11.02 3.84 9.43
N GLN A 37 10.57 2.58 9.40
CA GLN A 37 11.38 1.40 9.06
C GLN A 37 11.38 1.07 7.56
N ILE A 38 10.54 1.75 6.76
CA ILE A 38 10.32 1.44 5.34
C ILE A 38 11.63 1.40 4.53
N LYS A 39 12.57 2.32 4.80
CA LYS A 39 13.83 2.38 4.04
C LYS A 39 14.70 1.15 4.28
N ASP A 40 14.75 0.66 5.52
CA ASP A 40 15.57 -0.48 5.90
C ASP A 40 14.93 -1.80 5.42
N HIS A 41 13.61 -1.82 5.28
CA HIS A 41 12.83 -2.99 4.87
C HIS A 41 12.27 -2.90 3.45
N ALA A 42 12.78 -2.00 2.61
CA ALA A 42 12.28 -1.76 1.26
C ALA A 42 12.28 -3.03 0.36
N LYS A 43 13.23 -3.94 0.60
CA LYS A 43 13.35 -5.24 -0.10
C LYS A 43 12.78 -6.42 0.67
N ASP A 44 12.27 -6.17 1.88
CA ASP A 44 11.60 -7.20 2.68
C ASP A 44 10.13 -7.29 2.25
N ILE A 45 9.86 -8.24 1.37
CA ILE A 45 8.52 -8.47 0.81
C ILE A 45 7.49 -8.77 1.92
N ALA A 46 7.88 -9.46 2.98
CA ALA A 46 6.94 -9.80 4.06
C ALA A 46 6.55 -8.53 4.84
N PHE A 47 7.53 -7.68 5.16
CA PHE A 47 7.29 -6.38 5.76
C PHE A 47 6.41 -5.49 4.86
N MET A 48 6.73 -5.38 3.58
CA MET A 48 6.00 -4.50 2.65
C MET A 48 4.55 -4.97 2.42
N LYS A 49 4.31 -6.29 2.36
CA LYS A 49 2.95 -6.84 2.32
C LYS A 49 2.17 -6.55 3.60
N ARG A 50 2.80 -6.69 4.76
CA ARG A 50 2.19 -6.37 6.06
C ARG A 50 1.83 -4.88 6.12
N LEU A 51 2.74 -4.00 5.71
CA LEU A 51 2.47 -2.56 5.64
C LEU A 51 1.29 -2.23 4.72
N LEU A 52 1.24 -2.82 3.53
CA LEU A 52 0.09 -2.65 2.62
C LEU A 52 -1.22 -3.08 3.29
N HIS A 53 -1.22 -4.23 3.96
CA HIS A 53 -2.38 -4.74 4.68
C HIS A 53 -2.82 -3.76 5.77
N LEU A 54 -1.90 -3.27 6.60
CA LEU A 54 -2.19 -2.30 7.67
C LEU A 54 -2.79 -1.01 7.09
N ILE A 55 -2.25 -0.49 5.99
CA ILE A 55 -2.75 0.72 5.34
C ILE A 55 -4.18 0.52 4.82
N ILE A 56 -4.48 -0.63 4.20
CA ILE A 56 -5.83 -0.96 3.73
C ILE A 56 -6.80 -1.04 4.91
N ILE A 57 -6.43 -1.72 6.00
CA ILE A 57 -7.24 -1.78 7.22
C ILE A 57 -7.44 -0.36 7.78
N GLY A 58 -6.37 0.42 7.92
CA GLY A 58 -6.42 1.78 8.46
C GLY A 58 -7.40 2.68 7.70
N TYR A 59 -7.38 2.62 6.36
CA TYR A 59 -8.36 3.34 5.53
C TYR A 59 -9.78 2.80 5.64
N THR A 60 -9.94 1.50 5.86
CA THR A 60 -11.26 0.87 6.05
C THR A 60 -11.87 1.26 7.39
N LEU A 61 -11.07 1.30 8.46
CA LEU A 61 -11.51 1.61 9.81
C LEU A 61 -11.67 3.11 10.06
N ARG A 62 -10.64 3.92 9.77
CA ARG A 62 -10.57 5.35 10.15
C ARG A 62 -9.86 6.17 9.06
N LYS A 63 -10.54 6.36 7.92
CA LYS A 63 -10.02 7.09 6.75
C LYS A 63 -9.42 8.47 7.06
N THR A 64 -10.08 9.27 7.90
CA THR A 64 -9.62 10.63 8.23
C THR A 64 -8.28 10.61 8.95
N GLU A 65 -8.15 9.74 9.95
CA GLU A 65 -6.92 9.57 10.73
C GLU A 65 -5.79 9.01 9.87
N MET A 66 -6.09 8.03 9.00
CA MET A 66 -5.10 7.50 8.06
C MET A 66 -4.63 8.60 7.09
N THR A 67 -5.54 9.46 6.63
CA THR A 67 -5.18 10.61 5.78
C THR A 67 -4.28 11.60 6.52
N GLU A 68 -4.53 11.84 7.81
CA GLU A 68 -3.68 12.66 8.65
C GLU A 68 -2.28 12.05 8.83
N ILE A 69 -2.18 10.74 9.06
CA ILE A 69 -0.89 10.02 9.10
C ILE A 69 -0.14 10.19 7.79
N VAL A 70 -0.79 9.98 6.65
CA VAL A 70 -0.15 10.13 5.33
C VAL A 70 0.33 11.57 5.11
N ASN A 71 -0.45 12.56 5.51
CA ASN A 71 -0.13 13.97 5.31
C ASN A 71 0.94 14.49 6.30
N SER A 72 0.99 13.94 7.50
CA SER A 72 1.94 14.34 8.55
C SER A 72 3.27 13.58 8.47
N THR A 73 3.33 12.49 7.69
CA THR A 73 4.54 11.70 7.48
C THR A 73 5.11 11.89 6.07
N SER A 74 6.36 11.49 5.88
CA SER A 74 6.99 11.44 4.55
C SER A 74 6.71 10.13 3.81
N LEU A 75 5.61 9.43 4.13
CA LEU A 75 5.32 8.08 3.61
C LEU A 75 5.30 8.05 2.09
N SER A 76 4.52 8.94 1.46
CA SER A 76 4.41 9.00 0.00
C SER A 76 5.75 9.34 -0.66
N ASP A 77 6.50 10.28 -0.09
CA ASP A 77 7.81 10.70 -0.62
C ASP A 77 8.84 9.59 -0.52
N THR A 78 8.88 8.92 0.64
CA THR A 78 9.82 7.81 0.91
C THR A 78 9.56 6.65 -0.04
N LEU A 79 8.30 6.26 -0.22
CA LEU A 79 7.93 5.18 -1.13
C LEU A 79 8.22 5.52 -2.60
N LEU A 80 7.98 6.76 -3.04
CA LEU A 80 8.34 7.20 -4.38
C LEU A 80 9.85 7.17 -4.62
N GLN A 81 10.64 7.63 -3.64
CA GLN A 81 12.10 7.57 -3.73
C GLN A 81 12.61 6.14 -3.85
N ILE A 82 12.06 5.22 -3.05
CA ILE A 82 12.42 3.80 -3.14
C ILE A 82 12.03 3.25 -4.51
N LEU A 83 10.81 3.52 -4.98
CA LEU A 83 10.31 3.04 -6.26
C LEU A 83 11.19 3.49 -7.44
N GLN A 84 11.72 4.70 -7.40
CA GLN A 84 12.65 5.23 -8.40
C GLN A 84 14.02 4.51 -8.41
N GLN A 85 14.41 3.91 -7.29
CA GLN A 85 15.71 3.26 -7.13
C GLN A 85 15.66 1.76 -7.43
N LEU A 86 14.47 1.17 -7.50
CA LEU A 86 14.30 -0.25 -7.81
C LEU A 86 14.62 -0.54 -9.28
N SER A 87 15.35 -1.63 -9.50
CA SER A 87 15.69 -2.17 -10.81
C SER A 87 14.53 -2.93 -11.44
N THR A 88 14.60 -3.18 -12.75
CA THR A 88 13.57 -3.96 -13.48
C THR A 88 13.39 -5.39 -12.98
N ASN A 89 14.34 -5.92 -12.20
CA ASN A 89 14.25 -7.29 -11.66
C ASN A 89 13.53 -7.36 -10.30
N GLU A 90 13.18 -6.20 -9.72
CA GLU A 90 12.53 -6.08 -8.41
C GLU A 90 11.01 -5.82 -8.59
N GLU A 91 10.38 -6.59 -9.49
CA GLU A 91 8.98 -6.41 -9.88
C GLU A 91 8.01 -6.55 -8.70
N ASN A 92 8.29 -7.46 -7.75
CA ASN A 92 7.45 -7.69 -6.59
C ASN A 92 7.45 -6.47 -5.65
N GLU A 93 8.63 -5.94 -5.36
CA GLU A 93 8.84 -4.74 -4.56
C GLU A 93 8.14 -3.55 -5.22
N GLN A 94 8.33 -3.37 -6.53
CA GLN A 94 7.70 -2.31 -7.31
C GLN A 94 6.17 -2.41 -7.28
N ALA A 95 5.61 -3.61 -7.44
CA ALA A 95 4.17 -3.84 -7.40
C ALA A 95 3.58 -3.50 -6.03
N ILE A 96 4.21 -3.95 -4.95
CA ILE A 96 3.72 -3.70 -3.59
C ILE A 96 3.83 -2.21 -3.23
N ILE A 97 4.96 -1.56 -3.52
CA ILE A 97 5.13 -0.12 -3.26
C ILE A 97 4.13 0.70 -4.07
N SER A 98 3.91 0.34 -5.33
CA SER A 98 2.90 1.00 -6.17
C SER A 98 1.51 0.81 -5.59
N ALA A 99 1.16 -0.39 -5.12
CA ALA A 99 -0.12 -0.65 -4.47
C ALA A 99 -0.29 0.22 -3.21
N ILE A 100 0.73 0.34 -2.36
CA ILE A 100 0.70 1.21 -1.18
C ILE A 100 0.45 2.68 -1.60
N LEU A 101 1.23 3.17 -2.56
CA LEU A 101 1.10 4.53 -3.09
C LEU A 101 -0.31 4.78 -3.67
N CYS A 102 -0.89 3.80 -4.36
CA CYS A 102 -2.26 3.87 -4.85
C CYS A 102 -3.28 3.93 -3.70
N SER A 103 -3.12 3.08 -2.68
CA SER A 103 -4.01 3.05 -1.51
C SER A 103 -4.03 4.38 -0.75
N ILE A 104 -2.91 5.09 -0.68
CA ILE A 104 -2.82 6.41 -0.03
C ILE A 104 -3.20 7.59 -0.96
N GLY A 105 -3.68 7.31 -2.18
CA GLY A 105 -4.11 8.34 -3.14
C GLY A 105 -2.97 9.03 -3.92
N ALA A 106 -1.76 8.47 -3.92
CA ALA A 106 -0.60 9.02 -4.61
C ALA A 106 -0.48 8.60 -6.09
N MET A 107 -1.56 8.08 -6.70
CA MET A 107 -1.59 7.63 -8.10
C MET A 107 -1.08 8.69 -9.09
N GLY A 108 -1.49 9.96 -8.94
CA GLY A 108 -1.03 11.05 -9.80
C GLY A 108 0.48 11.24 -9.75
N ARG A 109 1.09 11.02 -8.59
CA ARG A 109 2.54 11.14 -8.38
C ARG A 109 3.29 9.97 -9.01
N ILE A 110 2.74 8.76 -8.93
CA ILE A 110 3.27 7.57 -9.61
C ILE A 110 3.29 7.81 -11.13
N LYS A 111 2.16 8.26 -11.70
CA LYS A 111 2.04 8.56 -13.14
C LYS A 111 3.06 9.63 -13.57
N GLN A 112 3.19 10.71 -12.79
CA GLN A 112 4.17 11.76 -13.07
C GLN A 112 5.61 11.24 -13.04
N MET A 113 5.96 10.43 -12.03
CA MET A 113 7.28 9.81 -11.92
C MET A 113 7.59 8.93 -13.14
N ALA A 114 6.68 8.03 -13.51
CA ALA A 114 6.87 7.14 -14.65
C ALA A 114 6.98 7.92 -15.97
N PHE A 115 6.18 8.97 -16.14
CA PHE A 115 6.27 9.86 -17.31
C PHE A 115 7.64 10.54 -17.42
N LEU A 116 8.16 11.08 -16.31
CA LEU A 116 9.47 11.73 -16.27
C LEU A 116 10.61 10.74 -16.58
N ALA A 117 10.60 9.57 -15.96
CA ALA A 117 11.60 8.55 -16.22
C ALA A 117 11.63 8.11 -17.69
N ARG A 118 10.46 7.93 -18.31
CA ARG A 118 10.35 7.62 -19.74
C ARG A 118 10.93 8.73 -20.61
N LYS A 119 10.66 10.00 -20.29
CA LYS A 119 11.22 11.15 -21.02
C LYS A 119 12.75 11.20 -20.93
N GLU A 120 13.31 10.74 -19.80
CA GLU A 120 14.76 10.66 -19.56
C GLU A 120 15.40 9.38 -20.11
N GLY A 121 14.64 8.48 -20.74
CA GLY A 121 15.13 7.20 -21.23
C GLY A 121 15.54 6.23 -20.13
N ARG A 122 15.04 6.42 -18.90
CA ARG A 122 15.31 5.58 -17.74
C ARG A 122 14.17 4.58 -17.51
N PRO A 123 14.46 3.31 -17.21
CA PRO A 123 13.44 2.39 -16.73
C PRO A 123 12.96 2.86 -15.34
N CYS A 124 11.65 2.82 -15.10
CA CYS A 124 11.08 3.17 -13.79
C CYS A 124 9.77 2.43 -13.58
N GLY A 125 9.76 1.55 -12.58
CA GLY A 125 8.66 0.62 -12.34
C GLY A 125 8.53 -0.45 -13.43
N GLY A 126 7.85 -1.53 -13.09
CA GLY A 126 7.51 -2.60 -14.01
C GLY A 126 6.34 -2.19 -14.90
N ASP A 127 5.96 -3.07 -15.82
CA ASP A 127 4.88 -2.87 -16.78
C ASP A 127 3.53 -2.48 -16.13
N PHE A 128 3.36 -2.73 -14.83
CA PHE A 128 2.17 -2.42 -14.04
C PHE A 128 1.91 -0.91 -13.82
N ILE A 129 2.95 -0.05 -13.86
CA ILE A 129 2.77 1.40 -13.61
C ILE A 129 2.18 2.12 -14.84
N ILE A 130 2.31 1.52 -16.01
CA ILE A 130 1.82 2.06 -17.27
C ILE A 130 0.47 1.39 -17.53
N TRP A 131 -0.55 2.16 -17.92
CA TRP A 131 -1.90 1.71 -18.33
C TRP A 131 -2.98 1.65 -17.25
N GLY A 132 -3.49 2.83 -16.93
CA GLY A 132 -4.86 3.04 -16.47
C GLY A 132 -5.29 4.44 -16.91
N ASP A 133 -5.71 4.56 -18.17
CA ASP A 133 -6.54 5.67 -18.64
C ASP A 133 -8.00 5.41 -18.24
#